data_AF-A0A7S9KN37-F1
#
_entry.id   AF-A0A7S9KN37-F1
#
_cell.length_a   1.000
_cell.length_b   1.000
_cell.length_c   1.000
_cell.angle_alpha   90.00
_cell.angle_beta   90.00
_cell.angle_gamma   90.00
#
_symmetry.space_group_name_H-M   'P 1'
#
loop_
_entity.id
_entity.type
_entity.pdbx_description
1 polymer ?
#
loop_
_entity_poly.entity_id
_entity_poly.type
_entity_poly.pdbx_seq_one_letter_code
_entity_poly.pdbx_strand_id
1 'polypeptide(L)'
;MDIPWHPYPYPTDKSPLEGTTAQHEQEWLHAALTDPIFAHPIGHKDITEATKLALLQRTFWTPLTAWVEARREILPGGEILGGWSRADMYGMMDWYRLCFNMTSRYEDAVAAHKDGIWRTVILTSPWWDWPEFAHLYVKTVRDADGVPLRDANGRIRRETRDPCDDRLEDDFMDLWEGVANTRPLRKHLCGRVMLPVDSTNTTTSADPSSSSPPSPPRPTSTARTTAVAIAAKITGNRSGVGVSGRTATRQAAK
;
A
#
# COMPACT_ATOMS: atom_id res chain seq x y z
N MET A 1 6.88 -38.89 2.98
CA MET A 1 7.69 -37.83 2.34
C MET A 1 7.64 -36.66 3.29
N ASP A 2 8.77 -36.33 3.92
CA ASP A 2 8.84 -35.18 4.81
C ASP A 2 8.99 -33.94 3.93
N ILE A 3 7.96 -33.09 3.95
CA ILE A 3 7.98 -31.80 3.26
C ILE A 3 8.92 -30.91 4.10
N PRO A 4 10.04 -30.42 3.53
CA PRO A 4 10.94 -29.55 4.25
C PRO A 4 10.17 -28.31 4.72
N TRP A 5 10.37 -27.94 5.99
CA TRP A 5 9.75 -26.75 6.56
C TRP A 5 10.36 -25.51 5.89
N HIS A 6 9.57 -24.86 5.04
CA HIS A 6 9.94 -23.59 4.44
C HIS A 6 9.56 -22.45 5.40
N PRO A 7 10.45 -21.46 5.62
CA PRO A 7 10.16 -20.30 6.46
C PRO A 7 9.00 -19.43 5.93
N TYR A 8 8.53 -19.73 4.71
CA TYR A 8 7.34 -19.19 4.09
C TYR A 8 6.48 -20.38 3.63
N PRO A 9 5.15 -20.39 3.85
CA PRO A 9 4.27 -21.46 3.38
C PRO A 9 4.17 -21.61 1.85
N TYR A 10 5.04 -20.96 1.08
CA TYR A 10 4.86 -20.66 -0.34
C TYR A 10 6.16 -20.86 -1.12
N PRO A 11 6.09 -21.30 -2.39
CA PRO A 11 7.26 -21.52 -3.22
C PRO A 11 8.06 -20.23 -3.36
N THR A 12 9.34 -20.30 -3.01
CA THR A 12 10.27 -19.16 -3.05
C THR A 12 10.99 -19.03 -4.39
N ASP A 13 10.84 -20.04 -5.25
CA ASP A 13 11.58 -20.27 -6.49
C ASP A 13 10.68 -20.35 -7.74
N LYS A 14 9.35 -20.24 -7.58
CA LYS A 14 8.37 -20.26 -8.68
C LYS A 14 7.25 -19.23 -8.46
N SER A 15 6.59 -18.82 -9.54
CA SER A 15 5.42 -17.96 -9.43
C SER A 15 4.30 -18.77 -8.83
N PRO A 16 3.49 -18.22 -7.90
CA PRO A 16 2.16 -18.74 -7.63
C PRO A 16 1.26 -18.90 -8.87
N LEU A 17 1.63 -18.25 -9.99
CA LEU A 17 0.72 -17.79 -11.04
C LEU A 17 1.20 -18.17 -12.45
N GLU A 18 2.18 -19.08 -12.58
CA GLU A 18 2.66 -19.54 -13.90
C GLU A 18 1.76 -20.62 -14.53
N GLY A 19 0.76 -21.12 -13.81
CA GLY A 19 -0.40 -21.74 -14.44
C GLY A 19 -1.21 -20.67 -15.16
N THR A 20 -1.83 -21.01 -16.30
CA THR A 20 -3.03 -20.27 -16.71
C THR A 20 -3.86 -20.07 -15.45
N THR A 21 -4.27 -18.84 -15.14
CA THR A 21 -4.75 -18.41 -13.81
C THR A 21 -5.82 -19.33 -13.18
N ALA A 22 -6.39 -20.25 -13.96
CA ALA A 22 -7.37 -21.28 -13.63
C ALA A 22 -6.89 -22.44 -12.73
N GLN A 23 -5.59 -22.58 -12.47
CA GLN A 23 -5.12 -23.50 -11.44
C GLN A 23 -4.51 -22.72 -10.29
N HIS A 24 -5.28 -22.58 -9.20
CA HIS A 24 -4.67 -22.32 -7.89
C HIS A 24 -3.61 -23.40 -7.70
N GLU A 25 -2.33 -23.01 -7.70
CA GLU A 25 -1.26 -23.94 -7.40
C GLU A 25 -1.60 -24.65 -6.08
N GLN A 26 -1.52 -25.98 -6.09
CA GLN A 26 -2.02 -26.83 -5.02
C GLN A 26 -1.46 -26.43 -3.64
N GLU A 27 -0.24 -25.91 -3.62
CA GLU A 27 0.45 -25.39 -2.44
C GLU A 27 -0.23 -24.14 -1.86
N TRP A 28 -0.67 -23.22 -2.72
CA TRP A 28 -1.37 -22.01 -2.31
C TRP A 28 -2.76 -22.35 -1.82
N LEU A 29 -3.54 -23.10 -2.61
CA LEU A 29 -4.87 -23.59 -2.17
C LEU A 29 -4.79 -24.32 -0.83
N HIS A 30 -3.77 -25.16 -0.64
CA HIS A 30 -3.50 -25.80 0.64
C HIS A 30 -3.25 -24.77 1.75
N ALA A 31 -2.46 -23.73 1.51
CA ALA A 31 -2.21 -22.67 2.48
C ALA A 31 -3.49 -21.89 2.87
N ALA A 32 -4.36 -21.49 1.93
CA ALA A 32 -5.65 -20.85 2.29
C ALA A 32 -6.52 -21.74 3.17
N LEU A 33 -6.49 -23.05 2.92
CA LEU A 33 -7.36 -24.00 3.59
C LEU A 33 -6.79 -24.49 4.93
N THR A 34 -5.48 -24.33 5.16
CA THR A 34 -4.80 -24.83 6.37
C THR A 34 -4.33 -23.75 7.33
N ASP A 35 -4.01 -22.53 6.85
CA ASP A 35 -3.70 -21.42 7.73
C ASP A 35 -4.99 -20.98 8.46
N PRO A 36 -5.05 -21.03 9.81
CA PRO A 36 -6.25 -20.68 10.55
C PRO A 36 -6.73 -19.24 10.31
N ILE A 37 -5.84 -18.30 9.98
CA ILE A 37 -6.20 -16.91 9.70
C ILE A 37 -6.93 -16.80 8.35
N PHE A 38 -6.54 -17.62 7.36
CA PHE A 38 -7.20 -17.63 6.05
C PHE A 38 -8.45 -18.51 6.03
N ALA A 39 -8.37 -19.71 6.59
CA ALA A 39 -9.41 -20.73 6.54
C ALA A 39 -10.69 -20.31 7.30
N HIS A 40 -10.59 -19.39 8.25
CA HIS A 40 -11.73 -18.95 9.05
C HIS A 40 -12.24 -17.56 8.65
N PRO A 41 -13.56 -17.31 8.78
CA PRO A 41 -14.14 -16.01 8.47
C PRO A 41 -13.67 -14.93 9.46
N ILE A 42 -13.80 -13.68 9.06
CA ILE A 42 -13.62 -12.53 9.95
C ILE A 42 -14.56 -12.68 11.16
N GLY A 43 -14.03 -12.47 12.36
CA GLY A 43 -14.74 -12.63 13.63
C GLY A 43 -14.52 -13.98 14.33
N HIS A 44 -13.91 -14.97 13.66
CA HIS A 44 -13.53 -16.22 14.33
C HIS A 44 -12.25 -16.02 15.16
N LYS A 45 -12.31 -16.24 16.49
CA LYS A 45 -11.16 -16.18 17.41
C LYS A 45 -10.27 -14.94 17.17
N ASP A 46 -10.88 -13.76 17.11
CA ASP A 46 -10.21 -12.46 16.92
C ASP A 46 -9.52 -12.27 15.55
N ILE A 47 -9.85 -13.09 14.54
CA ILE A 47 -9.42 -12.86 13.16
C ILE A 47 -10.13 -11.60 12.63
N THR A 48 -9.35 -10.57 12.34
CA THR A 48 -9.84 -9.32 11.75
C THR A 48 -9.45 -9.23 10.27
N GLU A 49 -10.15 -8.36 9.54
CA GLU A 49 -9.75 -7.99 8.17
C GLU A 49 -8.30 -7.48 8.14
N ALA A 50 -7.91 -6.63 9.09
CA ALA A 50 -6.54 -6.12 9.19
C ALA A 50 -5.51 -7.24 9.38
N THR A 51 -5.82 -8.26 10.18
CA THR A 51 -4.95 -9.43 10.37
C THR A 51 -4.77 -10.20 9.05
N LYS A 52 -5.87 -10.47 8.33
CA LYS A 52 -5.81 -11.14 7.02
C LYS A 52 -5.01 -10.32 6.01
N LEU A 53 -5.26 -9.01 5.91
CA LEU A 53 -4.55 -8.11 4.99
C LEU A 53 -3.06 -8.03 5.32
N ALA A 54 -2.68 -7.92 6.60
CA ALA A 54 -1.28 -7.88 7.00
C ALA A 54 -0.54 -9.18 6.66
N LEU A 55 -1.22 -10.32 6.83
CA LEU A 55 -0.69 -11.61 6.41
C LEU A 55 -0.54 -11.66 4.88
N LEU A 56 -1.58 -11.33 4.12
CA LEU A 56 -1.53 -11.25 2.66
C LEU A 56 -0.37 -10.38 2.17
N GLN A 57 -0.18 -9.20 2.78
CA GLN A 57 0.90 -8.29 2.44
C GLN A 57 2.28 -8.96 2.58
N ARG A 58 2.60 -9.42 3.78
CA ARG A 58 3.94 -9.95 4.09
C ARG A 58 4.24 -11.22 3.35
N THR A 59 3.21 -12.01 3.14
CA THR A 59 3.33 -13.40 2.74
C THR A 59 3.19 -13.59 1.24
N PHE A 60 2.50 -12.70 0.53
CA PHE A 60 2.26 -12.86 -0.91
C PHE A 60 3.09 -11.89 -1.74
N TRP A 61 3.05 -10.59 -1.41
CA TRP A 61 3.78 -9.60 -2.20
C TRP A 61 5.28 -9.78 -2.13
N THR A 62 5.81 -10.23 -0.98
CA THR A 62 7.26 -10.45 -0.82
C THR A 62 7.78 -11.56 -1.76
N PRO A 63 7.28 -12.81 -1.71
CA PRO A 63 7.76 -13.87 -2.61
C PRO A 63 7.40 -13.61 -4.07
N LEU A 64 6.21 -13.09 -4.37
CA LEU A 64 5.83 -12.78 -5.77
C LEU A 64 6.78 -11.73 -6.37
N THR A 65 7.13 -10.69 -5.62
CA THR A 65 8.11 -9.70 -6.07
C THR A 65 9.48 -10.34 -6.28
N ALA A 66 9.94 -11.16 -5.34
CA ALA A 66 11.24 -11.84 -5.46
C ALA A 66 11.28 -12.76 -6.70
N TRP A 67 10.19 -13.48 -6.97
CA TRP A 67 10.06 -14.35 -8.12
C TRP A 67 10.08 -13.57 -9.45
N VAL A 68 9.27 -12.52 -9.57
CA VAL A 68 9.27 -11.68 -10.79
C VAL A 68 10.64 -11.04 -11.02
N GLU A 69 11.30 -10.56 -9.96
CA GLU A 69 12.64 -10.00 -10.08
C GLU A 69 13.70 -11.03 -10.50
N ALA A 70 13.57 -12.29 -10.06
CA ALA A 70 14.52 -13.35 -10.39
C ALA A 70 14.46 -13.79 -11.87
N ARG A 71 13.28 -13.73 -12.49
CA ARG A 71 13.10 -14.10 -13.91
C ARG A 71 13.20 -12.92 -14.88
N ARG A 72 13.13 -11.69 -14.37
CA ARG A 72 13.11 -10.48 -15.19
C ARG A 72 14.45 -10.29 -15.89
N GLU A 73 14.40 -10.20 -17.21
CA GLU A 73 15.56 -9.87 -18.05
C GLU A 73 15.29 -8.56 -18.80
N ILE A 74 16.26 -7.66 -18.82
CA ILE A 74 16.20 -6.41 -19.60
C ILE A 74 17.09 -6.61 -20.82
N LEU A 75 16.48 -6.71 -21.99
CA LEU A 75 17.18 -6.89 -23.26
C LEU A 75 17.94 -5.61 -23.66
N PRO A 76 18.94 -5.69 -24.57
CA PRO A 76 19.71 -4.53 -25.02
C PRO A 76 18.86 -3.38 -25.61
N GLY A 77 17.63 -3.66 -26.06
CA GLY A 77 16.67 -2.66 -26.55
C GLY A 77 15.80 -2.01 -25.46
N GLY A 78 15.99 -2.36 -24.19
CA GLY A 78 15.15 -1.91 -23.08
C GLY A 78 13.83 -2.68 -22.92
N GLU A 79 13.57 -3.67 -23.79
CA GLU A 79 12.46 -4.60 -23.66
C GLU A 79 12.64 -5.48 -22.41
N ILE A 80 11.55 -5.71 -21.70
CA ILE A 80 11.53 -6.49 -20.46
C ILE A 80 10.93 -7.86 -20.76
N LEU A 81 11.74 -8.90 -20.68
CA LEU A 81 11.27 -10.29 -20.67
C LEU A 81 11.04 -10.74 -19.23
N GLY A 82 9.97 -11.51 -19.00
CA GLY A 82 9.66 -12.02 -17.66
C GLY A 82 9.27 -10.93 -16.65
N GLY A 83 8.84 -9.76 -17.11
CA GLY A 83 8.32 -8.71 -16.24
C GLY A 83 6.96 -9.05 -15.63
N TRP A 84 6.39 -8.09 -14.91
CA TRP A 84 5.02 -8.19 -14.39
C TRP A 84 4.03 -8.35 -15.54
N SER A 85 3.04 -9.21 -15.37
CA SER A 85 1.98 -9.47 -16.34
C SER A 85 0.61 -9.32 -15.70
N ARG A 86 -0.44 -9.07 -16.49
CA ARG A 86 -1.83 -9.07 -15.99
C ARG A 86 -2.18 -10.35 -15.22
N ALA A 87 -1.64 -11.50 -15.62
CA ALA A 87 -1.87 -12.76 -14.93
C ALA A 87 -1.43 -12.71 -13.46
N ASP A 88 -0.33 -12.01 -13.17
CA ASP A 88 0.19 -11.85 -11.81
C ASP A 88 -0.82 -11.09 -10.91
N MET A 89 -1.38 -9.99 -11.42
CA MET A 89 -2.36 -9.21 -10.65
C MET A 89 -3.72 -9.91 -10.55
N TYR A 90 -4.19 -10.53 -11.64
CA TYR A 90 -5.43 -11.29 -11.62
C TYR A 90 -5.39 -12.46 -10.63
N GLY A 91 -4.27 -13.18 -10.59
CA GLY A 91 -4.04 -14.24 -9.61
C GLY A 91 -4.06 -13.71 -8.17
N MET A 92 -3.45 -12.54 -7.93
CA MET A 92 -3.52 -11.86 -6.64
C MET A 92 -4.95 -11.47 -6.24
N MET A 93 -5.76 -10.94 -7.17
CA MET A 93 -7.15 -10.59 -6.89
C MET A 93 -8.01 -11.83 -6.58
N ASP A 94 -7.88 -12.90 -7.35
CA ASP A 94 -8.59 -14.16 -7.10
C ASP A 94 -8.19 -14.77 -5.74
N TRP A 95 -6.93 -14.58 -5.35
CA TRP A 95 -6.48 -15.02 -4.04
C TRP A 95 -7.10 -14.24 -2.88
N TYR A 96 -7.19 -12.91 -3.02
CA TYR A 96 -7.88 -12.08 -2.03
C TYR A 96 -9.34 -12.51 -1.93
N ARG A 97 -10.01 -12.76 -3.07
CA ARG A 97 -11.39 -13.27 -3.08
C ARG A 97 -11.51 -14.56 -2.27
N LEU A 98 -10.61 -15.53 -2.47
CA LEU A 98 -10.62 -16.78 -1.69
C LEU A 98 -10.44 -16.52 -0.18
N CYS A 99 -9.48 -15.68 0.21
CA CYS A 99 -9.21 -15.37 1.62
C CYS A 99 -10.35 -14.62 2.32
N PHE A 100 -11.11 -13.83 1.56
CA PHE A 100 -12.29 -13.11 2.04
C PHE A 100 -13.60 -13.86 1.79
N ASN A 101 -13.54 -15.10 1.30
CA ASN A 101 -14.70 -15.93 1.01
C ASN A 101 -15.69 -15.23 0.04
N MET A 102 -15.14 -14.55 -0.96
CA MET A 102 -15.84 -13.86 -2.04
C MET A 102 -15.88 -14.73 -3.29
N THR A 103 -16.77 -14.40 -4.21
CA THR A 103 -16.92 -15.10 -5.49
C THR A 103 -15.67 -14.93 -6.34
N SER A 104 -15.07 -16.04 -6.76
CA SER A 104 -13.92 -16.00 -7.67
C SER A 104 -14.35 -15.68 -9.10
N ARG A 105 -13.42 -15.19 -9.92
CA ARG A 105 -13.66 -14.94 -11.34
C ARG A 105 -13.99 -16.20 -12.15
N TYR A 106 -13.62 -17.38 -11.66
CA TYR A 106 -13.98 -18.67 -12.27
C TYR A 106 -15.42 -19.08 -12.00
N GLU A 107 -15.93 -18.73 -10.82
CA GLU A 107 -17.31 -19.01 -10.43
C GLU A 107 -18.27 -18.05 -11.12
N ASP A 108 -17.96 -16.75 -11.08
CA ASP A 108 -18.73 -15.70 -11.75
C ASP A 108 -17.83 -14.49 -12.03
N ALA A 109 -17.39 -14.36 -13.29
CA ALA A 109 -16.55 -13.26 -13.73
C ALA A 109 -17.24 -11.88 -13.61
N VAL A 110 -18.56 -11.81 -13.76
CA VAL A 110 -19.30 -10.54 -13.68
C VAL A 110 -19.41 -10.08 -12.23
N ALA A 111 -19.67 -11.01 -11.30
CA ALA A 111 -19.67 -10.71 -9.87
C ALA A 111 -18.27 -10.31 -9.39
N ALA A 112 -17.23 -11.07 -9.78
CA ALA A 112 -15.85 -10.79 -9.43
C ALA A 112 -15.40 -9.41 -9.92
N HIS A 113 -15.79 -9.00 -11.13
CA HIS A 113 -15.44 -7.69 -11.70
C HIS A 113 -16.10 -6.49 -10.98
N LYS A 114 -17.15 -6.74 -10.19
CA LYS A 114 -17.94 -5.73 -9.49
C LYS A 114 -17.74 -5.72 -7.98
N ASP A 115 -16.81 -6.53 -7.48
CA ASP A 115 -16.59 -6.68 -6.05
C ASP A 115 -15.65 -5.60 -5.46
N GLY A 116 -14.96 -4.85 -6.33
CA GLY A 116 -14.05 -3.76 -5.94
C GLY A 116 -12.74 -4.22 -5.31
N ILE A 117 -12.40 -5.52 -5.38
CA ILE A 117 -11.22 -6.08 -4.70
C ILE A 117 -9.91 -5.49 -5.22
N TRP A 118 -9.89 -5.05 -6.48
CA TRP A 118 -8.73 -4.38 -7.09
C TRP A 118 -8.20 -3.24 -6.20
N ARG A 119 -9.10 -2.49 -5.54
CA ARG A 119 -8.74 -1.38 -4.66
C ARG A 119 -8.03 -1.87 -3.41
N THR A 120 -8.50 -2.96 -2.82
CA THR A 120 -7.85 -3.57 -1.65
C THR A 120 -6.48 -4.11 -2.03
N VAL A 121 -6.37 -4.77 -3.19
CA VAL A 121 -5.12 -5.34 -3.68
C VAL A 121 -4.07 -4.26 -3.93
N ILE A 122 -4.42 -3.15 -4.61
CA ILE A 122 -3.46 -2.05 -4.84
C ILE A 122 -3.04 -1.37 -3.53
N LEU A 123 -3.97 -1.13 -2.60
CA LEU A 123 -3.69 -0.50 -1.30
C LEU A 123 -2.84 -1.37 -0.35
N THR A 124 -2.76 -2.66 -0.62
CA THR A 124 -1.91 -3.62 0.10
C THR A 124 -0.63 -3.97 -0.67
N SER A 125 -0.53 -3.60 -1.93
CA SER A 125 0.61 -3.91 -2.78
C SER A 125 1.83 -3.01 -2.52
N PRO A 126 3.01 -3.33 -3.10
CA PRO A 126 4.17 -2.44 -3.16
C PRO A 126 3.96 -1.07 -3.83
N TRP A 127 2.83 -0.89 -4.53
CA TRP A 127 2.51 0.33 -5.28
C TRP A 127 1.48 1.25 -4.57
N TRP A 128 1.12 0.96 -3.33
CA TRP A 128 0.00 1.59 -2.60
C TRP A 128 -0.04 3.12 -2.59
N ASP A 129 1.11 3.79 -2.62
CA ASP A 129 1.24 5.25 -2.55
C ASP A 129 1.73 5.88 -3.85
N TRP A 130 1.68 5.14 -4.95
CA TRP A 130 2.13 5.66 -6.23
C TRP A 130 1.10 6.63 -6.84
N PRO A 131 1.54 7.82 -7.26
CA PRO A 131 0.63 8.89 -7.68
C PRO A 131 -0.12 8.55 -8.98
N GLU A 132 0.41 7.67 -9.82
CA GLU A 132 -0.24 7.23 -11.07
C GLU A 132 -1.65 6.68 -10.82
N PHE A 133 -1.85 5.92 -9.73
CA PHE A 133 -3.14 5.32 -9.37
C PHE A 133 -4.14 6.32 -8.79
N ALA A 134 -3.75 7.57 -8.51
CA ALA A 134 -4.59 8.54 -7.81
C ALA A 134 -5.96 8.76 -8.48
N HIS A 135 -6.02 8.73 -9.81
CA HIS A 135 -7.24 8.97 -10.57
C HIS A 135 -8.25 7.80 -10.49
N LEU A 136 -7.79 6.60 -10.11
CA LEU A 136 -8.65 5.45 -9.85
C LEU A 136 -9.42 5.62 -8.54
N TYR A 137 -8.84 6.32 -7.55
CA TYR A 137 -9.46 6.51 -6.25
C TYR A 137 -10.37 7.74 -6.19
N VAL A 138 -10.06 8.80 -6.94
CA VAL A 138 -10.80 10.07 -6.87
C VAL A 138 -11.12 10.63 -8.25
N LYS A 139 -12.34 11.14 -8.41
CA LYS A 139 -12.78 11.90 -9.59
C LYS A 139 -13.00 13.37 -9.24
N THR A 140 -12.82 14.23 -10.24
CA THR A 140 -13.22 15.63 -10.14
C THR A 140 -14.73 15.72 -10.32
N VAL A 141 -15.43 16.38 -9.40
CA VAL A 141 -16.86 16.64 -9.54
C VAL A 141 -17.05 17.78 -10.53
N ARG A 142 -17.87 17.55 -11.56
CA ARG A 142 -18.17 18.52 -12.61
C ARG A 142 -19.65 18.89 -12.57
N ASP A 143 -19.99 20.10 -13.00
CA ASP A 143 -21.38 20.52 -13.21
C ASP A 143 -21.95 20.00 -14.54
N ALA A 144 -23.18 20.43 -14.87
CA ALA A 144 -23.88 20.03 -16.09
C ALA A 144 -23.17 20.46 -17.38
N ASP A 145 -22.34 21.51 -17.32
CA ASP A 145 -21.56 22.04 -18.43
C ASP A 145 -20.15 21.41 -18.50
N GLY A 146 -19.85 20.45 -17.62
CA GLY A 146 -18.56 19.77 -17.55
C GLY A 146 -17.46 20.58 -16.85
N VAL A 147 -17.78 21.71 -16.21
CA VAL A 147 -16.82 22.55 -15.51
C VAL A 147 -16.53 21.98 -14.10
N PRO A 148 -15.26 21.92 -13.66
CA PRO A 148 -14.94 21.47 -12.31
C PRO A 148 -15.59 22.33 -11.24
N LEU A 149 -16.42 21.70 -10.39
CA LEU A 149 -17.02 22.37 -9.24
C LEU A 149 -15.94 22.70 -8.21
N ARG A 150 -16.10 23.85 -7.55
CA ARG A 150 -15.23 24.29 -6.45
C ARG A 150 -15.95 24.19 -5.12
N ASP A 151 -15.21 23.86 -4.07
CA ASP A 151 -15.70 23.90 -2.69
C ASP A 151 -15.76 25.34 -2.14
N ALA A 152 -16.24 25.49 -0.90
CA ALA A 152 -16.34 26.80 -0.23
C ALA A 152 -14.99 27.51 -0.05
N ASN A 153 -13.88 26.79 -0.18
CA ASN A 153 -12.51 27.32 -0.09
C ASN A 153 -11.89 27.59 -1.49
N GLY A 154 -12.69 27.48 -2.55
CA GLY A 154 -12.25 27.68 -3.93
C GLY A 154 -11.40 26.54 -4.52
N ARG A 155 -11.28 25.40 -3.83
CA ARG A 155 -10.53 24.23 -4.31
C ARG A 155 -11.41 23.35 -5.19
N ILE A 156 -10.82 22.63 -6.14
CA ILE A 156 -11.57 21.69 -6.98
C ILE A 156 -12.16 20.59 -6.10
N ARG A 157 -13.49 20.42 -6.17
CA ARG A 157 -14.21 19.38 -5.47
C ARG A 157 -13.84 18.02 -6.05
N ARG A 158 -13.38 17.12 -5.18
CA ARG A 158 -13.07 15.73 -5.51
C ARG A 158 -13.99 14.80 -4.77
N GLU A 159 -14.33 13.69 -5.39
CA GLU A 159 -15.17 12.64 -4.83
C GLU A 159 -14.43 11.30 -4.96
N THR A 160 -14.53 10.47 -3.92
CA THR A 160 -14.01 9.11 -3.95
C THR A 160 -14.81 8.28 -4.94
N ARG A 161 -14.13 7.58 -5.85
CA ARG A 161 -14.79 6.64 -6.76
C ARG A 161 -15.27 5.40 -5.99
N ASP A 162 -16.42 4.90 -6.40
CA ASP A 162 -16.92 3.60 -5.94
C ASP A 162 -16.03 2.50 -6.57
N PRO A 163 -15.31 1.69 -5.77
CA PRO A 163 -14.47 0.64 -6.32
C PRO A 163 -15.26 -0.43 -7.10
N CYS A 164 -16.57 -0.55 -6.89
CA CYS A 164 -17.42 -1.51 -7.58
C CYS A 164 -17.90 -1.05 -8.97
N ASP A 165 -17.48 0.13 -9.43
CA ASP A 165 -17.71 0.61 -10.80
C ASP A 165 -16.99 -0.31 -11.80
N ASP A 166 -17.75 -0.83 -12.77
CA ASP A 166 -17.33 -1.87 -13.70
C ASP A 166 -16.24 -1.43 -14.68
N ARG A 167 -15.89 -0.14 -14.75
CA ARG A 167 -14.77 0.32 -15.58
C ARG A 167 -13.45 0.36 -14.83
N LEU A 168 -13.48 0.41 -13.50
CA LEU A 168 -12.28 0.71 -12.71
C LEU A 168 -11.32 -0.45 -12.60
N GLU A 169 -11.80 -1.70 -12.57
CA GLU A 169 -10.91 -2.86 -12.56
C GLU A 169 -10.12 -2.95 -13.87
N ASP A 170 -10.75 -2.70 -15.02
CA ASP A 170 -10.06 -2.69 -16.31
C ASP A 170 -9.06 -1.52 -16.41
N ASP A 171 -9.48 -0.30 -16.07
CA ASP A 171 -8.60 0.89 -16.02
C ASP A 171 -7.41 0.65 -15.07
N PHE A 172 -7.66 -0.01 -13.93
CA PHE A 172 -6.62 -0.38 -12.98
C PHE A 172 -5.62 -1.36 -13.59
N MET A 173 -6.08 -2.42 -14.24
CA MET A 173 -5.22 -3.44 -14.81
C MET A 173 -4.33 -2.89 -15.93
N ASP A 174 -4.89 -2.05 -16.80
CA ASP A 174 -4.16 -1.38 -17.89
C ASP A 174 -3.06 -0.46 -17.34
N LEU A 175 -3.39 0.33 -16.32
CA LEU A 175 -2.44 1.23 -15.68
C LEU A 175 -1.36 0.45 -14.91
N TRP A 176 -1.77 -0.54 -14.12
CA TRP A 176 -0.88 -1.27 -13.21
C TRP A 176 0.22 -1.98 -13.97
N GLU A 177 -0.07 -2.67 -15.08
CA GLU A 177 0.95 -3.41 -15.83
C GLU A 177 2.04 -2.47 -16.39
N GLY A 178 1.64 -1.31 -16.92
CA GLY A 178 2.58 -0.30 -17.39
C GLY A 178 3.44 0.28 -16.24
N VAL A 179 2.81 0.57 -15.12
CA VAL A 179 3.45 1.13 -13.92
C VAL A 179 4.42 0.11 -13.28
N ALA A 180 4.01 -1.14 -13.14
CA ALA A 180 4.78 -2.22 -12.52
C ALA A 180 6.08 -2.54 -13.30
N ASN A 181 6.05 -2.44 -14.63
CA ASN A 181 7.21 -2.74 -15.46
C ASN A 181 8.18 -1.56 -15.64
N THR A 182 7.69 -0.31 -15.56
CA THR A 182 8.50 0.88 -15.87
C THR A 182 9.20 1.50 -14.67
N ARG A 183 8.72 1.22 -13.45
CA ARG A 183 9.16 1.93 -12.25
C ARG A 183 9.77 0.97 -11.22
N PRO A 184 10.86 1.36 -10.56
CA PRO A 184 11.49 0.51 -9.55
C PRO A 184 10.65 0.46 -8.27
N LEU A 185 10.54 -0.74 -7.70
CA LEU A 185 9.92 -0.92 -6.38
C LEU A 185 10.80 -0.34 -5.28
N ARG A 186 10.18 0.23 -4.25
CA ARG A 186 10.88 0.70 -3.06
C ARG A 186 11.29 -0.49 -2.21
N LYS A 187 12.53 -0.47 -1.68
CA LYS A 187 13.11 -1.57 -0.92
C LYS A 187 13.72 -1.07 0.39
N HIS A 188 13.64 -1.91 1.42
CA HIS A 188 14.41 -1.77 2.65
C HIS A 188 15.91 -1.99 2.36
N LEU A 189 16.77 -1.61 3.29
CA LEU A 189 18.23 -1.83 3.19
C LEU A 189 18.61 -3.32 3.02
N CYS A 190 17.78 -4.24 3.53
CA CYS A 190 17.96 -5.68 3.37
C CYS A 190 17.53 -6.21 1.99
N GLY A 191 17.11 -5.34 1.06
CA GLY A 191 16.66 -5.73 -0.29
C GLY A 191 15.21 -6.19 -0.37
N ARG A 192 14.50 -6.29 0.75
CA ARG A 192 13.06 -6.63 0.77
C ARG A 192 12.22 -5.48 0.24
N VAL A 193 11.21 -5.77 -0.58
CA VAL A 193 10.21 -4.78 -1.01
C VAL A 193 9.52 -4.14 0.21
N MET A 194 9.35 -2.83 0.19
CA MET A 194 8.58 -2.12 1.21
C MET A 194 7.11 -2.37 0.96
N LEU A 195 6.35 -2.60 2.04
CA LEU A 195 4.90 -2.79 2.00
C LEU A 195 4.19 -1.76 2.90
N PRO A 196 2.87 -1.53 2.71
CA PRO A 196 2.11 -0.62 3.56
C PRO A 196 2.23 -0.95 5.05
N VAL A 197 2.22 -2.24 5.42
CA VAL A 197 2.40 -2.71 6.79
C VAL A 197 3.76 -2.34 7.40
N ASP A 198 4.76 -1.98 6.58
CA ASP A 198 6.06 -1.55 7.07
C ASP A 198 6.10 -0.04 7.35
N SER A 199 5.19 0.74 6.75
CA SER A 199 5.16 2.20 6.85
C SER A 199 4.73 2.72 8.23
N THR A 200 4.11 1.87 9.04
CA THR A 200 3.66 2.19 10.40
C THR A 200 4.77 2.10 11.46
N ASN A 201 5.97 1.60 11.11
CA ASN A 201 7.06 1.42 12.09
C ASN A 201 8.08 2.57 12.16
N THR A 202 7.97 3.61 11.33
CA THR A 202 8.97 4.71 11.31
C THR A 202 8.68 5.82 12.33
N THR A 203 7.71 5.66 13.22
CA THR A 203 7.46 6.58 14.33
C THR A 203 7.31 5.79 15.63
N THR A 204 8.42 5.27 16.17
CA THR A 204 8.76 5.10 17.60
C THR A 204 9.94 4.14 17.71
N SER A 205 11.15 4.69 17.68
CA SER A 205 12.34 4.09 18.29
C SER A 205 13.18 5.24 18.82
N ALA A 206 12.63 5.91 19.84
CA ALA A 206 13.48 6.50 20.86
C ALA A 206 13.75 5.37 21.86
N ASP A 207 14.92 4.76 21.77
CA ASP A 207 15.48 3.91 22.82
C ASP A 207 15.63 4.74 24.11
N PRO A 208 15.28 4.17 25.27
CA PRO A 208 16.11 4.37 26.43
C PRO A 208 16.29 3.05 27.18
N SER A 209 17.27 2.24 26.77
CA SER A 209 17.90 1.26 27.66
C SER A 209 19.34 1.00 27.21
N SER A 210 20.16 2.04 27.34
CA SER A 210 21.61 1.94 27.38
C SER A 210 22.05 1.12 28.60
N SER A 211 22.43 -0.13 28.39
CA SER A 211 23.27 -0.88 29.33
C SER A 211 24.74 -0.63 28.95
N SER A 212 25.36 0.27 29.69
CA SER A 212 26.78 0.63 29.58
C SER A 212 27.70 -0.55 29.92
N PRO A 213 28.79 -0.79 29.17
CA PRO A 213 29.97 -1.45 29.70
C PRO A 213 30.94 -0.43 30.35
N PRO A 214 31.70 -0.80 31.39
CA PRO A 214 32.54 0.12 32.13
C PRO A 214 33.81 0.46 31.34
N SER A 215 34.13 1.75 31.24
CA SER A 215 35.41 2.22 30.69
C SER A 215 36.47 2.36 31.79
N PRO A 216 37.75 1.98 31.54
CA PRO A 216 38.85 2.20 32.47
C PRO A 216 39.36 3.66 32.42
N PRO A 217 40.10 4.13 33.45
CA PRO A 217 40.37 5.55 33.64
C PRO A 217 41.50 6.08 32.75
N ARG A 218 41.36 7.35 32.37
CA ARG A 218 42.29 8.15 31.57
C ARG A 218 43.05 9.14 32.45
N PRO A 219 44.29 9.51 32.12
CA PRO A 219 44.82 10.82 32.49
C PRO A 219 44.98 11.75 31.26
N THR A 220 44.44 12.97 31.42
CA THR A 220 44.98 14.31 31.07
C THR A 220 45.83 14.44 29.78
N SER A 221 45.64 15.40 28.87
CA SER A 221 45.55 16.85 29.07
C SER A 221 45.25 17.56 27.73
N THR A 222 44.25 18.46 27.76
CA THR A 222 44.21 19.85 27.24
C THR A 222 44.48 20.17 25.75
N ALA A 223 43.43 20.63 25.04
CA ALA A 223 43.53 21.75 24.08
C ALA A 223 42.19 22.50 23.94
N ARG A 224 42.26 23.83 24.03
CA ARG A 224 41.23 24.89 23.94
C ARG A 224 40.47 24.89 22.60
N THR A 225 39.14 24.99 22.60
CA THR A 225 38.33 26.22 22.39
C THR A 225 38.61 26.96 21.07
N THR A 226 37.65 26.98 20.14
CA THR A 226 36.83 28.19 19.80
C THR A 226 35.65 27.77 18.93
N ALA A 227 34.43 28.12 19.35
CA ALA A 227 33.20 28.01 18.58
C ALA A 227 32.84 29.39 18.01
N VAL A 228 32.27 29.44 16.80
CA VAL A 228 31.56 30.61 16.28
C VAL A 228 30.16 30.15 15.88
N ALA A 229 29.18 30.69 16.59
CA ALA A 229 27.75 30.63 16.26
C ALA A 229 27.35 31.95 15.58
N ILE A 230 26.48 31.87 14.57
CA ILE A 230 25.68 33.02 14.13
C ILE A 230 24.24 32.54 13.92
N ALA A 231 23.33 33.13 14.69
CA ALA A 231 21.90 33.20 14.46
C ALA A 231 21.50 34.68 14.41
N ALA A 232 20.58 35.04 13.50
CA ALA A 232 19.47 35.99 13.70
C ALA A 232 18.92 36.52 12.37
N LYS A 233 17.59 36.49 12.20
CA LYS A 233 16.81 37.73 12.07
C LYS A 233 15.31 37.53 12.28
N ILE A 234 14.77 38.36 13.18
CA ILE A 234 13.37 38.62 13.50
C ILE A 234 13.05 40.05 13.07
N THR A 235 11.82 40.30 12.57
CA THR A 235 11.03 41.55 12.69
C THR A 235 9.57 41.16 12.35
N GLY A 236 8.48 41.34 13.12
CA GLY A 236 8.07 42.33 14.14
C GLY A 236 7.49 43.57 13.42
N ASN A 237 6.24 44.03 13.51
CA ASN A 237 5.27 44.25 14.63
C ASN A 237 3.84 44.53 14.04
N ARG A 238 2.69 44.11 14.63
CA ARG A 238 1.82 44.76 15.68
C ARG A 238 1.27 46.15 15.30
N SER A 239 0.02 46.58 15.55
CA SER A 239 -1.14 46.17 16.37
C SER A 239 -2.39 47.00 15.97
N GLY A 240 -3.61 46.59 16.37
CA GLY A 240 -4.77 47.49 16.45
C GLY A 240 -6.08 46.80 16.84
N VAL A 241 -6.57 47.09 18.05
CA VAL A 241 -7.79 46.56 18.69
C VAL A 241 -8.97 47.52 18.45
N GLY A 242 -10.19 47.00 18.31
CA GLY A 242 -11.45 47.77 18.35
C GLY A 242 -12.68 46.88 18.51
N VAL A 243 -13.57 47.24 19.43
CA VAL A 243 -14.65 46.46 20.05
C VAL A 243 -16.03 46.88 19.51
N SER A 244 -17.02 45.97 19.66
CA SER A 244 -18.48 46.20 19.87
C SER A 244 -19.44 46.18 18.67
N GLY A 245 -20.54 45.41 18.82
CA GLY A 245 -21.83 45.74 18.18
C GLY A 245 -22.77 44.59 17.75
N ARG A 246 -23.48 44.00 18.71
CA ARG A 246 -24.92 43.59 18.72
C ARG A 246 -25.70 43.20 17.42
N THR A 247 -26.30 42.00 17.50
CA THR A 247 -27.71 41.61 17.24
C THR A 247 -28.36 41.79 15.86
N ALA A 248 -28.83 40.69 15.24
CA ALA A 248 -30.21 40.54 14.75
C ALA A 248 -30.54 39.09 14.36
N THR A 249 -31.56 38.55 15.03
CA THR A 249 -32.34 37.35 14.70
C THR A 249 -33.23 37.61 13.47
N ARG A 250 -33.40 36.62 12.58
CA ARG A 250 -34.71 36.38 11.97
C ARG A 250 -34.87 34.94 11.46
N GLN A 251 -35.94 34.33 11.97
CA GLN A 251 -36.55 33.07 11.59
C GLN A 251 -37.24 33.14 10.22
N ALA A 252 -37.27 31.95 9.59
CA ALA A 252 -38.39 31.26 8.94
C ALA A 252 -38.96 31.73 7.58
N ALA A 253 -39.11 30.70 6.72
CA ALA A 253 -40.33 30.24 6.04
C ALA A 253 -40.28 30.24 4.51
N LYS A 254 -40.12 29.06 3.91
CA LYS A 254 -41.23 28.25 3.37
C LYS A 254 -40.78 26.83 3.08
#